data_AF-A0A2A6FHH7-F1
#
_entry.id   AF-A0A2A6FHH7-F1
#
_cell.length_a   1.000
_cell.length_b   1.000
_cell.length_c   1.000
_cell.angle_alpha   90.00
_cell.angle_beta   90.00
_cell.angle_gamma   90.00
#
_symmetry.space_group_name_H-M   'P 1'
#
loop_
_entity.id
_entity.type
_entity.pdbx_description
1 polymer ?
#
loop_
_entity_poly.entity_id
_entity_poly.type
_entity_poly.pdbx_seq_one_letter_code
_entity_poly.pdbx_strand_id
1 'polypeptide(L)' 'MAVGMAIGVGLGAAFGVAMDDIPAGIGMGIAIGAGIGALFGQRRGK' A
#
# COMPACT_ATOMS: atom_id res chain seq x y z
N MET A 1 -1.01 0.99 11.43
CA MET A 1 0.07 0.46 10.55
C MET A 1 -0.40 -0.75 9.74
N ALA A 2 -0.88 -1.83 10.38
CA ALA A 2 -1.28 -3.08 9.69
C ALA A 2 -2.35 -2.91 8.60
N VAL A 3 -3.41 -2.12 8.84
CA VAL A 3 -4.49 -1.91 7.85
C VAL A 3 -4.00 -1.18 6.60
N GLY A 4 -3.15 -0.15 6.76
CA GLY A 4 -2.60 0.59 5.62
C GLY A 4 -1.72 -0.27 4.74
N MET A 5 -0.90 -1.15 5.34
CA MET A 5 -0.09 -2.11 4.59
C MET A 5 -0.94 -3.19 3.90
N ALA A 6 -1.98 -3.71 4.56
CA ALA A 6 -2.89 -4.68 3.92
C ALA A 6 -3.57 -4.08 2.67
N ILE A 7 -4.03 -2.83 2.76
CA ILE A 7 -4.63 -2.11 1.63
C ILE A 7 -3.59 -1.85 0.53
N GLY A 8 -2.40 -1.38 0.89
CA GLY A 8 -1.34 -1.08 -0.07
C GLY A 8 -0.83 -2.32 -0.81
N VAL A 9 -0.64 -3.44 -0.12
CA VAL A 9 -0.20 -4.71 -0.75
C VAL A 9 -1.31 -5.27 -1.65
N GLY A 10 -2.57 -5.25 -1.19
CA GLY A 10 -3.71 -5.73 -2.00
C GLY A 10 -3.90 -4.91 -3.28
N LEU A 11 -3.84 -3.57 -3.18
CA LEU A 11 -3.93 -2.69 -4.34
C LEU A 11 -2.69 -2.79 -5.24
N GLY A 12 -1.49 -2.86 -4.65
CA GLY A 12 -0.24 -3.00 -5.41
C GLY A 12 -0.17 -4.27 -6.24
N ALA A 13 -0.64 -5.38 -5.68
CA ALA A 13 -0.75 -6.64 -6.40
C ALA A 13 -1.76 -6.54 -7.56
N ALA A 14 -2.94 -5.94 -7.32
CA ALA A 14 -3.94 -5.76 -8.36
C ALA A 14 -3.46 -4.83 -9.49
N PHE A 15 -2.80 -3.72 -9.16
CA PHE A 15 -2.21 -2.81 -10.15
C PHE A 15 -1.03 -3.45 -10.90
N GLY A 16 -0.17 -4.20 -10.22
CA GLY A 16 0.94 -4.91 -10.86
C GLY A 16 0.48 -5.96 -11.86
N VAL A 17 -0.60 -6.67 -11.55
CA VAL A 17 -1.26 -7.60 -12.49
C VAL A 17 -1.93 -6.84 -13.64
N ALA A 18 -2.63 -5.74 -13.35
CA ALA A 18 -3.32 -4.96 -14.40
C ALA A 18 -2.36 -4.28 -15.38
N MET A 19 -1.15 -3.93 -14.92
CA MET A 19 -0.11 -3.29 -15.74
C MET A 19 0.83 -4.30 -16.42
N ASP A 20 0.68 -5.60 -16.14
CA ASP A 20 1.63 -6.66 -16.53
C ASP A 20 3.07 -6.40 -16.04
N ASP A 21 3.22 -5.53 -15.04
CA ASP A 21 4.50 -5.15 -14.42
C ASP A 21 4.35 -5.24 -12.89
N ILE A 22 4.49 -6.47 -12.41
CA ILE A 22 4.38 -6.82 -10.99
C ILE A 22 5.41 -6.04 -10.14
N PRO A 23 6.69 -5.87 -10.55
CA PRO A 23 7.65 -5.08 -9.78
C PRO A 23 7.20 -3.63 -9.56
N ALA A 24 6.73 -2.94 -10.61
CA ALA A 24 6.25 -1.58 -10.51
C ALA A 24 4.98 -1.49 -9.63
N GLY A 25 4.03 -2.42 -9.82
CA GLY A 25 2.79 -2.45 -9.02
C GLY A 25 3.02 -2.70 -7.54
N ILE A 26 3.91 -3.63 -7.18
CA ILE A 26 4.28 -3.89 -5.79
C ILE A 26 5.00 -2.67 -5.18
N GLY A 27 5.95 -2.06 -5.91
CA GLY A 27 6.63 -0.86 -5.44
C GLY A 27 5.66 0.29 -5.14
N MET A 28 4.70 0.50 -6.03
CA MET A 28 3.67 1.54 -5.87
C MET A 28 2.70 1.21 -4.73
N GLY A 29 2.29 -0.05 -4.60
CA GLY A 29 1.44 -0.51 -3.50
C GLY A 29 2.08 -0.37 -2.12
N ILE A 30 3.38 -0.68 -2.00
CA ILE A 30 4.13 -0.47 -0.76
C ILE A 30 4.22 1.02 -0.44
N ALA A 31 4.51 1.88 -1.42
CA ALA A 31 4.58 3.33 -1.20
C ALA A 31 3.23 3.91 -0.72
N ILE A 32 2.13 3.50 -1.36
CA ILE A 32 0.76 3.91 -0.99
C ILE A 32 0.40 3.34 0.39
N GLY A 33 0.66 2.06 0.64
CA GLY A 33 0.37 1.39 1.91
C GLY A 33 1.15 1.96 3.09
N ALA A 34 2.42 2.32 2.87
CA ALA A 34 3.24 3.02 3.84
C ALA A 34 2.70 4.42 4.13
N GLY A 35 2.35 5.19 3.10
CA GLY A 35 1.77 6.53 3.25
C GLY A 35 0.44 6.52 4.01
N ILE A 36 -0.49 5.64 3.63
CA ILE A 36 -1.78 5.48 4.32
C ILE A 36 -1.57 4.94 5.74
N GLY A 37 -0.69 3.96 5.90
CA GLY A 37 -0.36 3.35 7.19
C GLY A 37 0.25 4.34 8.17
N ALA A 38 1.07 5.28 7.69
CA ALA A 38 1.61 6.39 8.46
C ALA A 38 0.51 7.40 8.81
N LEU A 39 -0.31 7.81 7.84
CA LEU A 39 -1.39 8.80 8.06
C LEU A 39 -2.42 8.31 9.09
N PHE A 40 -2.87 7.05 8.97
CA PHE A 40 -3.83 6.44 9.90
C PHE A 40 -3.18 6.02 11.23
N GLY A 41 -1.91 5.60 11.21
CA GLY A 41 -1.16 5.31 12.43
C GLY A 41 -0.99 6.57 13.30
N GLN A 42 -0.74 7.71 12.65
CA GLN A 42 -0.57 9.00 13.31
C GLN A 42 -1.88 9.53 13.92
N ARG A 43 -3.04 9.22 13.31
CA ARG A 43 -4.35 9.59 13.86
C ARG A 43 -4.80 8.74 15.06
N ARG A 44 -4.25 7.54 15.26
CA ARG A 44 -4.60 6.64 16.38
C ARG A 44 -3.68 6.83 17.60
N GLY A 45 -2.70 7.74 17.52
CA GLY A 45 -1.75 8.07 18.59
C GLY A 45 -2.10 9.33 19.39
N LYS A 46 -3.38 9.72 19.44
CA LYS A 46 -3.93 10.67 20.41
C LYS A 46 -4.92 9.95 21.29
#